data_AF-A0A8T5PPI0-F1
#
_entry.id   AF-A0A8T5PPI0-F1
#
_cell.length_a   1.000
_cell.length_b   1.000
_cell.length_c   1.000
_cell.angle_alpha   90.00
_cell.angle_beta   90.00
_cell.angle_gamma   90.00
#
_symmetry.space_group_name_H-M   'P 1'
#
loop_
_entity.id
_entity.type
_entity.pdbx_description
1 polymer ?
#
loop_
_entity_poly.entity_id
_entity_poly.type
_entity_poly.pdbx_seq_one_letter_code
_entity_poly.pdbx_strand_id
1 'polypeptide(L)'
;MPFSKSFPRTIKGSNYPRWEEIFISEQEEAEEEQKCRIENIRLIKECIEDAKKIFAEKDLKRFQTDLIRTSIALFEKRASHSVYWKESKAKEKFDKLFSNK
;
A
#
# COMPACT_ATOMS: atom_id res chain seq x y z
N MET A 1 -18.43 4.73 -7.05
CA MET A 1 -17.70 5.21 -8.24
C MET A 1 -16.40 4.43 -8.29
N PRO A 2 -16.14 3.67 -9.37
CA PRO A 2 -14.96 2.81 -9.46
C PRO A 2 -13.67 3.63 -9.45
N PHE A 3 -12.67 3.18 -8.69
CA PHE A 3 -11.34 3.80 -8.70
C PHE A 3 -10.72 3.74 -10.10
N SER A 4 -10.17 4.87 -10.57
CA SER A 4 -9.44 4.96 -11.84
C SER A 4 -8.07 5.60 -11.68
N LYS A 5 -7.12 5.18 -12.52
CA LYS A 5 -5.81 5.80 -12.66
C LYS A 5 -5.33 5.76 -14.10
N SER A 6 -4.66 6.84 -14.51
CA SER A 6 -4.07 6.96 -15.85
C SER A 6 -2.61 6.51 -15.86
N PHE A 7 -2.24 5.73 -16.86
CA PHE A 7 -0.87 5.24 -17.07
C PHE A 7 -0.37 5.61 -18.47
N PRO A 8 0.93 5.97 -18.61
CA PRO A 8 1.50 6.31 -19.90
C PRO A 8 1.85 5.06 -20.72
N ARG A 9 1.43 5.03 -21.98
CA ARG A 9 1.75 3.97 -22.96
C ARG A 9 2.69 4.51 -24.04
N THR A 10 3.81 3.82 -24.24
CA THR A 10 4.72 4.10 -25.35
C THR A 10 4.18 3.51 -26.64
N ILE A 11 4.08 4.34 -27.69
CA ILE A 11 3.64 3.91 -29.03
C ILE A 11 4.85 3.98 -29.97
N LYS A 12 5.10 2.91 -30.73
CA LYS A 12 6.16 2.90 -31.76
C LYS A 12 5.85 3.99 -32.82
N GLY A 13 6.72 4.98 -32.94
CA GLY A 13 6.61 6.09 -33.91
C GLY A 13 6.13 7.43 -33.35
N SER A 14 5.74 7.52 -32.06
CA SER A 14 5.45 8.78 -31.37
C SER A 14 6.50 9.06 -30.30
N ASN A 15 7.00 10.29 -30.22
CA ASN A 15 7.87 10.73 -29.12
C ASN A 15 7.08 10.99 -27.82
N TYR A 16 5.75 11.12 -27.90
CA TYR A 16 4.89 11.39 -26.75
C TYR A 16 4.13 10.14 -26.30
N PRO A 17 4.07 9.88 -24.98
CA PRO A 17 3.28 8.77 -24.44
C PRO A 17 1.79 9.07 -24.57
N ARG A 18 1.00 8.05 -24.93
CA ARG A 18 -0.46 8.11 -24.88
C ARG A 18 -0.92 7.69 -23.49
N TRP A 19 -1.64 8.55 -22.81
CA TRP A 19 -2.21 8.22 -21.50
C TRP A 19 -3.47 7.38 -21.68
N GLU A 20 -3.53 6.24 -21.00
CA GLU A 20 -4.68 5.35 -20.97
C GLU A 20 -5.22 5.29 -19.55
N GLU A 21 -6.53 5.52 -19.40
CA GLU A 21 -7.20 5.46 -18.11
C GLU A 21 -7.71 4.04 -17.84
N ILE A 22 -7.41 3.52 -16.65
CA ILE A 22 -7.82 2.17 -16.24
C ILE A 22 -8.72 2.24 -15.04
N PHE A 23 -9.83 1.51 -15.16
CA PHE A 23 -10.85 1.36 -14.14
C PHE A 23 -10.73 0.00 -13.47
N ILE A 24 -10.84 0.00 -12.16
CA ILE A 24 -11.02 -1.21 -11.35
C ILE A 24 -12.51 -1.38 -11.06
N SER A 25 -13.01 -2.62 -11.05
CA SER A 25 -14.39 -2.89 -10.67
C SER A 25 -14.61 -2.72 -9.16
N GLU A 26 -15.86 -2.51 -8.73
CA GLU A 26 -16.18 -2.38 -7.30
C GLU A 26 -15.82 -3.64 -6.49
N GLN A 27 -15.89 -4.82 -7.11
CA GLN A 27 -15.50 -6.09 -6.49
C GLN A 27 -13.98 -6.14 -6.24
N GLU A 28 -13.18 -5.83 -7.27
CA GLU A 28 -11.73 -5.75 -7.15
C GLU A 28 -11.30 -4.68 -6.13
N GLU A 29 -12.00 -3.55 -6.08
CA GLU A 29 -11.74 -2.49 -5.10
C GLU A 29 -11.97 -2.98 -3.66
N ALA A 30 -13.08 -3.67 -3.42
CA ALA A 30 -13.37 -4.26 -2.11
C ALA A 30 -12.33 -5.31 -1.71
N GLU A 31 -11.88 -6.16 -2.64
CA GLU A 31 -10.82 -7.14 -2.39
C GLU A 31 -9.50 -6.48 -1.99
N GLU A 32 -9.07 -5.44 -2.70
CA GLU A 32 -7.81 -4.74 -2.39
C GLU A 32 -7.90 -3.95 -1.08
N GLU A 33 -9.06 -3.42 -0.72
CA GLU A 33 -9.28 -2.81 0.61
C GLU A 33 -9.20 -3.83 1.74
N GLN A 34 -9.74 -5.04 1.55
CA GLN A 34 -9.61 -6.12 2.54
C GLN A 34 -8.16 -6.56 2.69
N LYS A 35 -7.42 -6.71 1.59
CA LYS A 35 -5.98 -7.02 1.64
C LYS A 35 -5.20 -5.94 2.38
N CYS A 36 -5.44 -4.67 2.06
CA CYS A 36 -4.82 -3.54 2.74
C CYS A 36 -5.08 -3.58 4.25
N ARG A 37 -6.32 -3.92 4.66
CA ARG A 37 -6.67 -4.03 6.08
C ARG A 37 -5.92 -5.17 6.77
N ILE A 38 -5.89 -6.36 6.15
CA ILE A 38 -5.18 -7.53 6.70
C ILE A 38 -3.69 -7.22 6.86
N GLU A 39 -3.08 -6.61 5.84
CA GLU A 39 -1.65 -6.28 5.89
C GLU A 39 -1.34 -5.20 6.92
N ASN A 40 -2.19 -4.16 7.04
CA ASN A 40 -2.02 -3.15 8.07
C ASN A 40 -2.15 -3.72 9.50
N ILE A 41 -3.06 -4.69 9.71
CA ILE A 41 -3.17 -5.41 10.99
C ILE A 41 -1.91 -6.24 11.28
N ARG A 42 -1.30 -6.84 10.25
CA ARG A 42 -0.03 -7.54 10.40
C ARG A 42 1.10 -6.56 10.76
N LEU A 43 1.22 -5.46 10.03
CA LEU A 43 2.25 -4.44 10.25
C LEU A 43 2.20 -3.83 11.64
N ILE A 44 1.02 -3.52 12.17
CA ILE A 44 0.92 -2.96 13.53
C ILE A 44 1.36 -3.98 14.59
N LYS A 45 1.10 -5.28 14.41
CA LYS A 45 1.59 -6.33 15.31
C LYS A 45 3.11 -6.42 15.27
N GLU A 46 3.72 -6.37 14.09
CA GLU A 46 5.17 -6.32 13.94
C GLU A 46 5.77 -5.07 14.60
N CYS A 47 5.13 -3.89 14.44
CA CYS A 47 5.57 -2.65 15.08
C CYS A 47 5.50 -2.71 16.61
N ILE A 48 4.52 -3.42 17.17
CA ILE A 48 4.41 -3.64 18.62
C ILE A 48 5.58 -4.50 19.12
N GLU A 49 5.96 -5.55 18.39
CA GLU A 49 7.10 -6.39 18.75
C GLU A 49 8.42 -5.64 18.60
N ASP A 50 8.57 -4.83 17.57
CA ASP A 50 9.75 -3.98 17.37
C ASP A 50 9.87 -2.92 18.46
N ALA A 51 8.76 -2.28 18.85
CA ALA A 51 8.73 -1.36 19.99
C ALA A 51 9.17 -2.05 21.29
N LYS A 52 8.70 -3.27 21.56
CA LYS A 52 9.14 -4.04 22.75
C LYS A 52 10.64 -4.29 22.75
N LYS A 53 11.23 -4.64 21.60
CA LYS A 53 12.68 -4.84 21.47
C LYS A 53 13.46 -3.56 21.78
N ILE A 54 13.04 -2.43 21.21
CA ILE A 54 13.68 -1.12 21.45
C ILE A 54 13.69 -0.77 22.95
N PHE A 55 12.56 -0.98 23.63
CA PHE A 55 12.46 -0.71 25.07
C PHE A 55 13.34 -1.63 25.91
N ALA A 56 13.47 -2.91 25.51
CA ALA A 56 14.34 -3.86 26.18
C ALA A 56 15.83 -3.54 25.97
N GLU A 57 16.23 -3.16 24.75
CA GLU A 57 17.62 -2.83 24.41
C GLU A 57 18.11 -1.53 25.07
N LYS A 58 17.19 -0.58 25.30
CA LYS A 58 17.50 0.73 25.89
C LYS A 58 17.19 0.83 27.38
N ASP A 59 16.83 -0.30 28.01
CA ASP A 59 16.45 -0.39 29.43
C ASP A 59 15.41 0.67 29.84
N LEU A 60 14.44 0.91 28.96
CA LEU A 60 13.39 1.91 29.17
C LEU A 60 12.26 1.33 30.02
N LYS A 61 11.66 2.17 30.87
CA LYS A 61 10.48 1.80 31.64
C LYS A 61 9.33 1.41 30.70
N ARG A 62 8.74 0.24 30.95
CA ARG A 62 7.68 -0.33 30.11
C ARG A 62 6.33 0.25 30.48
N PHE A 63 6.06 1.48 30.05
CA PHE A 63 4.73 2.04 30.11
C PHE A 63 3.93 1.63 28.87
N GLN A 64 2.72 1.12 29.06
CA GLN A 64 1.85 0.67 27.97
C GLN A 64 1.54 1.83 26.99
N THR A 65 1.33 3.03 27.51
CA THR A 65 1.03 4.23 26.69
C THR A 65 2.17 4.56 25.75
N ASP A 66 3.42 4.53 26.22
CA ASP A 66 4.58 4.89 25.41
C ASP A 66 4.90 3.81 24.39
N LEU A 67 4.76 2.54 24.77
CA LEU A 67 4.90 1.40 23.85
C LEU A 67 3.94 1.52 22.67
N ILE A 68 2.67 1.83 22.93
CA ILE A 68 1.66 2.01 21.87
C ILE A 68 1.98 3.24 21.02
N ARG A 69 2.41 4.36 21.61
CA ARG A 69 2.82 5.55 20.86
C ARG A 69 4.01 5.28 19.94
N THR A 70 5.03 4.58 20.41
CA THR A 70 6.16 4.18 19.57
C THR A 70 5.72 3.23 18.46
N SER A 71 4.84 2.27 18.77
CA SER A 71 4.28 1.35 17.77
C SER A 71 3.50 2.08 16.68
N ILE A 72 2.70 3.07 17.05
CA ILE A 72 1.96 3.93 16.10
C ILE A 72 2.95 4.73 15.24
N ALA A 73 3.97 5.35 15.84
CA ALA A 73 4.97 6.11 15.11
C ALA A 73 5.74 5.25 14.09
N LEU A 74 6.06 4.00 14.43
CA LEU A 74 6.66 3.03 13.50
C LEU A 74 5.67 2.62 12.40
N PHE A 75 4.42 2.37 12.77
CA PHE A 75 3.37 1.98 11.84
C PHE A 75 3.10 3.07 10.80
N GLU A 76 2.98 4.33 11.19
CA GLU A 76 2.74 5.45 10.26
C GLU A 76 3.83 5.59 9.18
N LYS A 77 5.06 5.13 9.46
CA LYS A 77 6.17 5.15 8.49
C LYS A 77 6.19 3.92 7.56
N ARG A 78 5.55 2.83 7.96
CA ARG A 78 5.57 1.55 7.24
C ARG A 78 4.24 1.24 6.54
N ALA A 79 3.13 1.74 7.07
CA ALA A 79 1.80 1.45 6.58
C ALA A 79 1.59 2.05 5.19
N SER A 80 0.94 1.27 4.32
CA SER A 80 0.53 1.74 3.00
C SER A 80 -0.96 2.09 3.02
N HIS A 81 -1.31 3.16 2.32
CA HIS A 81 -2.69 3.59 2.18
C HIS A 81 -3.46 2.68 1.21
N SER A 82 -4.77 2.52 1.39
CA SER A 82 -5.61 1.69 0.50
C SER A 82 -5.52 2.10 -0.97
N VAL A 83 -5.35 3.40 -1.23
CA VAL A 83 -5.11 3.96 -2.57
C VAL A 83 -3.91 3.31 -3.24
N TYR A 84 -2.79 3.09 -2.54
CA TYR A 84 -1.60 2.46 -3.13
C TYR A 84 -1.90 1.04 -3.66
N TRP A 85 -2.68 0.26 -2.92
CA TRP A 85 -3.09 -1.09 -3.33
C TRP A 85 -3.99 -1.06 -4.57
N LYS A 86 -4.96 -0.13 -4.59
CA LYS A 86 -5.82 0.11 -5.76
C LYS A 86 -4.99 0.52 -6.98
N GLU A 87 -4.02 1.43 -6.81
CA GLU A 87 -3.13 1.84 -7.90
C GLU A 87 -2.25 0.70 -8.42
N SER A 88 -1.70 -0.13 -7.53
CA SER A 88 -0.92 -1.31 -7.90
C SER A 88 -1.77 -2.27 -8.73
N LYS A 89 -3.01 -2.50 -8.32
CA LYS A 89 -3.96 -3.34 -9.07
C LYS A 89 -4.30 -2.76 -10.44
N ALA A 90 -4.51 -1.45 -10.52
CA ALA A 90 -4.78 -0.77 -11.80
C ALA A 90 -3.56 -0.87 -12.73
N LYS A 91 -2.35 -0.79 -12.18
CA LYS A 91 -1.10 -0.98 -12.91
C LYS A 91 -0.94 -2.42 -13.41
N GLU A 92 -1.24 -3.43 -12.59
CA GLU A 92 -1.24 -4.83 -13.04
C GLU A 92 -2.20 -5.05 -14.21
N LYS A 93 -3.37 -4.39 -14.18
CA LYS A 93 -4.36 -4.45 -15.26
C LYS A 93 -3.84 -3.75 -16.52
N PHE A 94 -3.14 -2.62 -16.38
CA PHE A 94 -2.45 -1.93 -17.47
C PHE A 94 -1.42 -2.85 -18.12
N ASP A 95 -0.53 -3.41 -17.31
CA ASP A 95 0.56 -4.24 -17.78
C ASP A 95 0.01 -5.50 -18.47
N LYS A 96 -1.05 -6.13 -17.98
CA LYS A 96 -1.70 -7.26 -18.69
C LYS A 96 -2.28 -6.89 -20.05
N LEU A 97 -2.87 -5.70 -20.17
CA LEU A 97 -3.49 -5.25 -21.42
C LEU A 97 -2.44 -4.86 -22.48
N PHE A 98 -1.25 -4.41 -22.05
CA PHE A 98 -0.26 -3.80 -22.95
C PHE A 98 1.11 -4.48 -23.00
N SER A 99 1.42 -5.44 -22.12
CA SER A 99 2.69 -6.20 -22.11
C SER A 99 2.74 -7.35 -23.13
N ASN A 100 1.61 -7.68 -23.78
CA ASN A 100 1.52 -8.72 -24.82
C ASN A 100 1.54 -8.18 -26.26
N LYS A 101 2.19 -7.03 -26.52
CA LYS A 101 2.35 -6.47 -27.88
C LYS A 101 3.76 -5.95 -28.18
#